data_AF-A0A429XUD4-F1
#
_entry.id   AF-A0A429XUD4-F1
#
_cell.length_a   1.000
_cell.length_b   1.000
_cell.length_c   1.000
_cell.angle_alpha   90.00
_cell.angle_beta   90.00
_cell.angle_gamma   90.00
#
_symmetry.space_group_name_H-M   'P 1'
#
loop_
_entity.id
_entity.type
_entity.pdbx_description
1 polymer ?
#
loop_
_entity_poly.entity_id
_entity_poly.type
_entity_poly.pdbx_seq_one_letter_code
_entity_poly.pdbx_strand_id
1 'polypeptide(L)' 'MAKGDLITLLFLRNNLEIKTTGTALDSGGIGNIIKVKVHDTNKIVIGKIINSSIVEIRKND' A
#
# COMPACT_ATOMS: atom_id res chain seq x y z
N MET A 1 -7.02 -8.51 -3.46
CA MET A 1 -6.90 -7.84 -2.15
C MET A 1 -8.26 -7.34 -1.75
N ALA A 2 -8.71 -7.66 -0.55
CA ALA A 2 -10.00 -7.27 0.00
C ALA A 2 -9.86 -6.17 1.06
N LYS A 3 -10.93 -5.38 1.23
CA LYS A 3 -11.05 -4.44 2.34
C LYS A 3 -10.90 -5.19 3.68
N GLY A 4 -10.05 -4.66 4.55
CA GLY A 4 -9.73 -5.24 5.85
C GLY A 4 -8.46 -6.11 5.86
N ASP A 5 -7.93 -6.49 4.69
CA ASP A 5 -6.73 -7.31 4.61
C ASP A 5 -5.52 -6.61 5.22
N LEU A 6 -4.70 -7.38 5.95
CA LEU A 6 -3.35 -6.98 6.33
C LEU A 6 -2.43 -7.11 5.12
N ILE A 7 -1.76 -6.03 4.76
CA ILE A 7 -0.94 -5.95 3.55
C ILE A 7 0.41 -5.32 3.82
N THR A 8 1.36 -5.60 2.93
CA THR A 8 2.67 -4.94 2.94
C THR A 8 2.63 -3.72 2.02
N LEU A 9 3.04 -2.59 2.56
CA LEU A 9 3.28 -1.36 1.82
C LEU A 9 4.76 -1.29 1.47
N LEU A 10 5.03 -1.11 0.19
CA LEU A 10 6.36 -0.95 -0.36
C LEU A 10 6.53 0.49 -0.85
N PHE A 11 7.50 1.20 -0.32
CA PHE A 11 7.89 2.52 -0.80
C PHE A 11 9.30 2.46 -1.38
N LEU A 12 9.44 2.88 -2.63
CA LEU A 12 10.70 2.88 -3.37
C LEU A 12 11.03 4.30 -3.81
N ARG A 13 12.20 4.83 -3.41
CA ARG A 13 12.70 6.13 -3.88
C ARG A 13 14.22 6.18 -3.85
N ASN A 14 14.87 6.49 -4.98
CA ASN A 14 16.32 6.67 -5.08
C ASN A 14 17.14 5.55 -4.39
N ASN A 15 16.85 4.29 -4.73
CA ASN A 15 17.43 3.08 -4.12
C ASN A 15 17.12 2.86 -2.62
N LEU A 16 16.30 3.71 -2.00
CA LEU A 16 15.74 3.45 -0.68
C LEU A 16 14.48 2.58 -0.83
N GLU A 17 14.48 1.45 -0.14
CA GLU A 17 13.33 0.57 0.00
C GLU A 17 12.84 0.60 1.45
N ILE A 18 11.58 0.98 1.64
CA ILE A 18 10.90 0.94 2.94
C ILE A 18 9.72 -0.01 2.83
N LYS A 19 9.65 -0.95 3.78
CA LYS A 19 8.53 -1.87 3.95
C LYS A 19 7.85 -1.60 5.28
N THR A 20 6.53 -1.49 5.25
CA THR A 20 5.68 -1.38 6.45
C THR A 20 4.40 -2.17 6.23
N THR A 21 3.60 -2.37 7.27
CA THR A 21 2.28 -2.99 7.17
C THR A 21 1.16 -1.95 7.22
N GLY A 22 0.00 -2.36 6.71
CA GLY A 22 -1.22 -1.57 6.80
C GLY A 22 -2.46 -2.42 6.52
N THR A 23 -3.62 -1.79 6.70
CA THR A 23 -4.93 -2.40 6.40
C THR A 23 -5.49 -1.79 5.12
N ALA A 24 -5.87 -2.63 4.16
CA ALA A 24 -6.57 -2.19 2.96
C ALA A 24 -7.94 -1.60 3.32
N LEU A 25 -8.23 -0.38 2.88
CA LEU A 25 -9.52 0.28 3.13
C LEU A 25 -10.52 0.05 1.98
N ASP A 26 -9.99 -0.33 0.81
CA ASP A 26 -10.74 -0.66 -0.39
C ASP A 26 -10.33 -2.05 -0.91
N SER A 27 -11.21 -2.70 -1.67
CA SER A 27 -10.90 -3.95 -2.38
C SER A 27 -10.40 -3.65 -3.78
N GLY A 28 -9.52 -4.51 -4.30
CA GLY A 28 -9.00 -4.38 -5.67
C GLY A 28 -8.13 -5.55 -6.12
N GLY A 29 -7.90 -5.61 -7.42
CA GLY A 29 -6.95 -6.51 -8.08
C GLY A 29 -5.62 -5.83 -8.41
N ILE A 30 -4.67 -6.62 -8.93
CA ILE A 30 -3.39 -6.12 -9.41
C ILE A 30 -3.63 -4.99 -10.43
N GLY A 31 -2.92 -3.87 -10.25
CA GLY A 31 -3.05 -2.68 -11.08
C GLY A 31 -4.00 -1.62 -10.54
N ASN A 32 -4.93 -1.97 -9.65
CA ASN A 32 -5.84 -0.99 -9.05
C ASN A 32 -5.12 -0.10 -8.03
N ILE A 33 -5.63 1.13 -7.88
CA ILE A 33 -5.20 2.08 -6.86
C ILE A 33 -6.18 1.98 -5.69
N ILE A 34 -5.66 1.77 -4.49
CA ILE A 34 -6.48 1.63 -3.27
C ILE A 34 -5.96 2.52 -2.14
N LYS A 35 -6.84 2.82 -1.18
CA LYS A 35 -6.45 3.44 0.09
C LYS A 35 -6.02 2.39 1.10
N VAL A 36 -5.02 2.71 1.89
CA VAL A 36 -4.46 1.85 2.93
C VAL A 36 -4.23 2.66 4.20
N LYS A 37 -4.64 2.14 5.35
CA LYS A 37 -4.29 2.71 6.66
C LYS A 37 -2.99 2.07 7.17
N VAL A 38 -1.94 2.87 7.31
CA VAL A 38 -0.64 2.43 7.84
C VAL A 38 -0.74 2.20 9.34
N HIS A 39 -0.24 1.08 9.85
CA HIS A 39 -0.36 0.73 11.27
C HIS A 39 0.51 1.63 12.16
N ASP A 40 1.77 1.84 11.78
CA ASP A 40 2.74 2.59 12.58
C ASP A 40 2.36 4.06 12.79
N THR A 41 1.70 4.68 11.81
CA THR A 41 1.42 6.12 11.81
C THR A 41 -0.08 6.46 11.84
N ASN A 42 -0.96 5.47 11.72
CA ASN A 42 -2.39 5.64 11.49
C ASN A 42 -2.77 6.51 10.27
N LYS A 43 -1.81 6.87 9.42
CA LYS A 43 -2.04 7.67 8.21
C LYS A 43 -2.73 6.84 7.13
N ILE A 44 -3.51 7.52 6.30
CA ILE A 44 -4.07 6.92 5.09
C ILE A 44 -3.16 7.28 3.93
N VAL A 45 -2.71 6.27 3.19
CA VAL A 45 -1.90 6.40 1.98
C VAL A 45 -2.64 5.80 0.80
N ILE A 46 -2.27 6.22 -0.40
CA ILE A 46 -2.82 5.72 -1.66
C ILE A 46 -1.69 5.01 -2.39
N GLY A 47 -1.96 3.82 -2.91
CA GLY A 47 -0.97 3.05 -3.64
C GLY A 47 -1.57 2.09 -4.64
N LYS A 48 -0.69 1.56 -5.50
CA LYS A 48 -1.06 0.60 -6.55
C LYS A 48 -0.81 -0.81 -6.08
N ILE A 49 -1.79 -1.70 -6.23
CA ILE A 49 -1.61 -3.13 -5.97
C ILE A 49 -0.66 -3.69 -7.03
N ILE A 50 0.50 -4.17 -6.61
CA ILE A 50 1.51 -4.78 -7.49
C ILE A 50 1.55 -6.31 -7.36
N ASN A 51 1.04 -6.84 -6.24
CA ASN A 51 0.85 -8.27 -6.00
C ASN A 51 -0.32 -8.47 -5.03
N SER A 52 -0.79 -9.71 -4.86
CA SER A 52 -1.91 -10.09 -3.99
C SER A 52 -1.85 -9.52 -2.57
N SER A 53 -0.64 -9.31 -2.03
CA SER A 53 -0.40 -8.81 -0.66
C SER A 53 0.48 -7.55 -0.59
N ILE A 54 0.86 -6.95 -1.74
CA ILE A 54 1.79 -5.82 -1.79
C ILE A 54 1.16 -4.64 -2.52
N VAL A 55 1.20 -3.48 -1.85
CA VAL A 55 0.84 -2.18 -2.41
C VAL A 55 2.06 -1.29 -2.50
N GLU A 56 2.36 -0.82 -3.70
CA GLU A 56 3.42 0.14 -3.95
C GLU A 56 2.90 1.57 -3.74
N ILE A 57 3.53 2.30 -2.83
CA ILE A 57 3.26 3.72 -2.60
C ILE A 57 4.21 4.53 -3.46
N ARG A 58 3.67 5.28 -4.41
CA ARG A 58 4.42 6.29 -5.17
C ARG A 58 3.98 7.68 -4.73
N LYS A 59 4.94 8.54 -4.43
CA LYS A 59 4.66 9.97 -4.31
C LYS A 59 4.53 10.50 -5.74
N ASN A 60 3.36 11.06 -6.09
CA ASN A 60 3.31 11.98 -7.22
C ASN A 60 4.00 13.25 -6.73
N ASP A 61 5.19 13.52 -7.25
CA ASP A 61 5.81 14.84 -7.15
C ASP A 61 5.04 15.85 -8.03
#